data_AF-A0AA48M3C8-F1
#
_entry.id   AF-A0AA48M3C8-F1
#
_cell.length_a   1.000
_cell.length_b   1.000
_cell.length_c   1.000
_cell.angle_alpha   90.00
_cell.angle_beta   90.00
_cell.angle_gamma   90.00
#
_symmetry.space_group_name_H-M   'P 1'
#
loop_
_entity.id
_entity.type
_entity.pdbx_description
1 polymer ?
#
loop_
_entity_poly.entity_id
_entity_poly.type
_entity_poly.pdbx_seq_one_letter_code
_entity_poly.pdbx_strand_id
1 'polypeptide(L)'
;MMFEQPAKRDIDYAMSMLMHEARRRVADEKNRIISEAAKAGALRSSRVAVAMADAADKIHAASMTEARRALIDFVQHMGRPAKEITAWAQPHLENMSNVVLCGIPSNGFPGDHQRIVAQYQAVFHQRIESVLREIEIGYVRGTGFVTPNKADATIPQEAEPPPLKLSDALTLKPTFMGMSIDLSKVWQLLLQRLRHTQHS
;
A
#
# COMPACT_ATOMS: atom_id res chain seq x y z
N MET A 1 -23.57 1.27 -31.41
CA MET A 1 -23.93 1.84 -30.09
C MET A 1 -22.86 2.86 -29.74
N MET A 2 -23.22 4.13 -29.54
CA MET A 2 -22.29 5.14 -29.03
C MET A 2 -22.10 4.89 -27.53
N PHE A 3 -20.89 4.50 -27.12
CA PHE A 3 -20.55 4.48 -25.70
C PHE A 3 -20.34 5.94 -25.26
N GLU A 4 -21.06 6.35 -24.21
CA GLU A 4 -20.89 7.66 -23.60
C GLU A 4 -19.45 7.79 -23.07
N GLN A 5 -18.74 8.84 -23.47
CA GLN A 5 -17.38 9.06 -22.99
C GLN A 5 -17.42 9.36 -21.48
N PRO A 6 -16.52 8.76 -20.67
CA PRO A 6 -16.46 9.08 -19.26
C PRO A 6 -16.20 10.57 -19.03
N ALA A 7 -16.76 11.10 -17.96
CA ALA A 7 -16.67 12.50 -17.55
C ALA A 7 -15.99 12.62 -16.18
N LYS A 8 -15.64 13.85 -15.78
CA LYS A 8 -15.02 14.14 -14.47
C LYS A 8 -15.80 13.53 -13.29
N ARG A 9 -17.14 13.56 -13.35
CA ARG A 9 -18.01 12.98 -12.30
C ARG A 9 -17.74 11.49 -12.07
N ASP A 10 -17.31 10.77 -13.11
CA ASP A 10 -17.05 9.34 -13.03
C ASP A 10 -15.72 9.08 -12.33
N ILE A 11 -14.72 9.96 -12.50
CA ILE A 11 -13.49 9.98 -11.70
C ILE A 11 -13.82 10.28 -10.24
N ASP A 12 -14.60 11.34 -9.98
CA ASP A 12 -14.99 11.71 -8.62
C ASP A 12 -15.70 10.54 -7.91
N TYR A 13 -16.61 9.85 -8.61
CA TYR A 13 -17.28 8.66 -8.12
C TYR A 13 -16.33 7.49 -7.87
N ALA A 14 -15.48 7.15 -8.83
CA ALA A 14 -14.52 6.05 -8.71
C ALA A 14 -13.54 6.26 -7.54
N MET A 15 -13.00 7.48 -7.41
CA MET A 15 -12.09 7.81 -6.31
C MET A 15 -12.81 7.82 -4.96
N SER A 16 -14.06 8.30 -4.90
CA SER A 16 -14.88 8.23 -3.69
C SER A 16 -15.15 6.79 -3.26
N MET A 17 -15.44 5.90 -4.21
CA MET A 17 -15.63 4.47 -3.95
C MET A 17 -14.37 3.83 -3.39
N LEU A 18 -13.19 4.13 -3.95
CA LEU A 18 -11.91 3.63 -3.43
C LEU A 18 -11.64 4.12 -2.01
N MET A 19 -11.97 5.39 -1.70
CA MET A 19 -11.84 5.93 -0.36
C MET A 19 -12.78 5.22 0.64
N HIS A 20 -14.04 4.97 0.27
CA HIS A 20 -14.98 4.22 1.11
C HIS A 20 -14.50 2.80 1.37
N GLU A 21 -13.97 2.14 0.34
CA GLU A 21 -13.41 0.81 0.46
C GLU A 21 -12.17 0.80 1.37
N ALA A 22 -11.25 1.75 1.21
CA ALA A 22 -10.08 1.90 2.07
C ALA A 22 -10.50 2.14 3.54
N ARG A 23 -11.50 3.00 3.77
CA ARG A 23 -12.06 3.24 5.12
C ARG A 23 -12.58 1.96 5.74
N ARG A 24 -13.33 1.15 4.98
CA ARG A 24 -13.86 -0.13 5.44
C ARG A 24 -12.74 -1.09 5.82
N ARG A 25 -11.76 -1.28 4.93
CA ARG A 25 -10.58 -2.15 5.19
C ARG A 25 -9.82 -1.72 6.46
N VAL A 26 -9.66 -0.41 6.65
CA VAL A 26 -9.03 0.15 7.86
C VAL A 26 -9.83 -0.15 9.12
N ALA A 27 -11.16 -0.01 9.08
CA ALA A 27 -12.02 -0.31 10.22
C ALA A 27 -11.99 -1.80 10.57
N ASP A 28 -12.05 -2.68 9.57
CA ASP A 28 -12.00 -4.13 9.76
C ASP A 28 -10.66 -4.55 10.39
N GLU A 29 -9.55 -4.02 9.86
CA GLU A 29 -8.22 -4.34 10.33
C GLU A 29 -7.95 -3.78 11.74
N LYS A 30 -8.45 -2.58 12.02
CA LYS A 30 -8.45 -2.02 13.37
C LYS A 30 -9.20 -2.93 14.35
N ASN A 31 -10.40 -3.38 14.01
CA ASN A 31 -11.19 -4.27 14.85
C ASN A 31 -10.47 -5.60 15.09
N ARG A 32 -9.84 -6.17 14.04
CA ARG A 32 -9.02 -7.38 14.13
C ARG A 32 -7.87 -7.20 15.10
N ILE A 33 -7.05 -6.15 14.93
CA ILE A 33 -5.87 -5.87 15.76
C ILE A 33 -6.27 -5.60 17.21
N ILE A 34 -7.34 -4.82 17.45
CA ILE A 34 -7.85 -4.57 18.81
C ILE A 34 -8.32 -5.87 19.47
N SER A 35 -9.05 -6.71 18.75
CA SER A 35 -9.52 -8.01 19.26
C SER A 35 -8.35 -8.92 19.65
N GLU A 36 -7.30 -9.00 18.82
CA GLU A 36 -6.09 -9.76 19.11
C GLU A 36 -5.34 -9.21 20.32
N ALA A 37 -5.19 -7.89 20.40
CA ALA A 37 -4.55 -7.24 21.54
C ALA A 37 -5.35 -7.42 22.83
N ALA A 38 -6.68 -7.44 22.78
CA ALA A 38 -7.55 -7.73 23.91
C ALA A 38 -7.33 -9.16 24.43
N LYS A 39 -7.36 -10.15 23.54
CA LYS A 39 -7.11 -11.56 23.88
C LYS A 39 -5.73 -11.76 24.51
N ALA A 40 -4.73 -10.97 24.10
CA ALA A 40 -3.38 -11.01 24.62
C ALA A 40 -3.15 -10.10 25.86
N GLY A 41 -4.17 -9.39 26.37
CA GLY A 41 -4.02 -8.46 27.49
C GLY A 41 -3.14 -7.24 27.20
N ALA A 42 -2.97 -6.88 25.91
CA ALA A 42 -2.00 -5.88 25.43
C ALA A 42 -2.65 -4.64 24.80
N LEU A 43 -3.92 -4.35 25.10
CA LEU A 43 -4.66 -3.20 24.51
C LEU A 43 -3.99 -1.84 24.72
N ARG A 44 -3.33 -1.66 25.86
CA ARG A 44 -2.60 -0.42 26.21
C ARG A 44 -1.14 -0.45 25.77
N SER A 45 -0.79 -1.26 24.77
CA SER A 45 0.57 -1.30 24.24
C SER A 45 0.70 -0.34 23.06
N SER A 46 1.80 0.42 23.01
CA SER A 46 2.18 1.20 21.82
C SER A 46 2.31 0.33 20.56
N ARG A 47 2.52 -0.98 20.73
CA ARG A 47 2.56 -1.96 19.63
C ARG A 47 1.27 -2.04 18.83
N VAL A 48 0.12 -1.75 19.43
CA VAL A 48 -1.16 -1.71 18.69
C VAL A 48 -1.14 -0.57 17.66
N ALA A 49 -0.55 0.58 17.98
CA ALA A 49 -0.41 1.69 17.03
C ALA A 49 0.56 1.32 15.89
N VAL A 50 1.67 0.65 16.21
CA VAL A 50 2.63 0.15 15.21
C VAL A 50 2.00 -0.88 14.27
N ALA A 51 1.27 -1.86 14.82
CA ALA A 51 0.56 -2.86 14.02
C ALA A 51 -0.49 -2.21 13.11
N MET A 52 -1.22 -1.22 13.62
CA MET A 52 -2.20 -0.48 12.82
C MET A 52 -1.54 0.37 11.73
N ALA A 53 -0.35 0.91 11.97
CA ALA A 53 0.39 1.68 10.97
C ALA A 53 0.91 0.79 9.82
N ASP A 54 1.41 -0.41 10.12
CA ASP A 54 1.78 -1.41 9.12
C ASP A 54 0.56 -1.85 8.26
N ALA A 55 -0.58 -2.10 8.92
CA ALA A 55 -1.84 -2.35 8.26
C ALA A 55 -2.29 -1.20 7.33
N ALA A 56 -2.24 0.02 7.85
CA ALA A 56 -2.59 1.24 7.11
C ALA A 56 -1.70 1.40 5.87
N ASP A 57 -0.40 1.12 5.96
CA ASP A 57 0.51 1.19 4.82
C ASP A 57 0.16 0.19 3.71
N LYS A 58 -0.14 -1.06 4.08
CA LYS A 58 -0.57 -2.10 3.15
C LYS A 58 -1.87 -1.73 2.46
N ILE A 59 -2.85 -1.23 3.21
CA ILE A 59 -4.13 -0.78 2.65
C ILE A 59 -3.89 0.39 1.69
N HIS A 60 -3.10 1.39 2.09
CA HIS A 60 -2.78 2.52 1.22
C HIS A 60 -2.06 2.08 -0.06
N ALA A 61 -1.09 1.18 0.02
CA ALA A 61 -0.39 0.64 -1.16
C ALA A 61 -1.32 -0.09 -2.13
N ALA A 62 -2.23 -0.91 -1.59
CA ALA A 62 -3.25 -1.59 -2.39
C ALA A 62 -4.18 -0.59 -3.08
N SER A 63 -4.69 0.39 -2.33
CA SER A 63 -5.57 1.44 -2.86
C SER A 63 -4.89 2.31 -3.91
N MET A 64 -3.60 2.62 -3.77
CA MET A 64 -2.81 3.31 -4.80
C MET A 64 -2.67 2.48 -6.08
N THR A 65 -2.53 1.16 -5.96
CA THR A 65 -2.49 0.26 -7.12
C THR A 65 -3.84 0.24 -7.85
N GLU A 66 -4.95 0.21 -7.11
CA GLU A 66 -6.30 0.27 -7.66
C GLU A 66 -6.58 1.64 -8.32
N ALA A 67 -6.22 2.73 -7.64
CA ALA A 67 -6.36 4.10 -8.15
C ALA A 67 -5.55 4.28 -9.45
N ARG A 68 -4.31 3.80 -9.49
CA ARG A 68 -3.48 3.85 -10.70
C ARG A 68 -4.17 3.19 -11.89
N ARG A 69 -4.73 1.99 -11.71
CA ARG A 69 -5.45 1.27 -12.79
C ARG A 69 -6.65 2.08 -13.27
N ALA A 70 -7.49 2.55 -12.35
CA ALA A 70 -8.65 3.37 -12.72
C ALA A 70 -8.26 4.64 -13.49
N LEU A 71 -7.19 5.33 -13.07
CA LEU A 71 -6.70 6.54 -13.74
C LEU A 71 -6.15 6.24 -15.14
N ILE A 72 -5.46 5.12 -15.34
CA ILE A 72 -5.05 4.65 -16.67
C ILE A 72 -6.27 4.49 -17.58
N ASP A 73 -7.32 3.84 -17.08
CA ASP A 73 -8.54 3.61 -17.85
C ASP A 73 -9.20 4.94 -18.22
N PHE A 74 -9.31 5.90 -17.29
CA PHE A 74 -9.85 7.22 -17.60
C PHE A 74 -9.01 7.98 -18.64
N VAL A 75 -7.69 7.94 -18.53
CA VAL A 75 -6.77 8.56 -19.49
C VAL A 75 -6.96 8.00 -20.90
N GLN A 76 -7.19 6.70 -21.04
CA GLN A 76 -7.41 6.05 -22.33
C GLN A 76 -8.76 6.40 -22.96
N HIS A 77 -9.82 6.62 -22.17
CA HIS A 77 -11.19 6.68 -22.67
C HIS A 77 -11.80 8.10 -22.68
N MET A 78 -11.28 9.04 -21.89
CA MET A 78 -11.86 10.39 -21.78
C MET A 78 -11.41 11.37 -22.88
N GLY A 79 -10.33 11.05 -23.60
CA GLY A 79 -9.73 11.98 -24.57
C GLY A 79 -9.21 13.29 -23.95
N ARG A 80 -8.97 13.31 -22.63
CA ARG A 80 -8.42 14.44 -21.88
C ARG A 80 -6.92 14.25 -21.64
N PRO A 81 -6.14 15.34 -21.55
CA PRO A 81 -4.74 15.25 -21.16
C PRO A 81 -4.58 14.57 -19.78
N ALA A 82 -3.61 13.67 -19.65
CA ALA A 82 -3.35 12.96 -18.39
C ALA A 82 -3.11 13.90 -17.19
N LYS A 83 -2.50 15.06 -17.43
CA LYS A 83 -2.29 16.11 -16.42
C LYS A 83 -3.61 16.67 -15.86
N GLU A 84 -4.65 16.79 -16.70
CA GLU A 84 -5.96 17.27 -16.28
C GLU A 84 -6.66 16.21 -15.41
N ILE A 85 -6.60 14.94 -15.82
CA ILE A 85 -7.19 13.81 -15.08
C ILE A 85 -6.53 13.63 -13.72
N THR A 86 -5.20 13.67 -13.67
CA THR A 86 -4.43 13.54 -12.41
C THR A 86 -4.69 14.71 -11.47
N ALA A 87 -4.82 15.93 -11.98
CA ALA A 87 -5.21 17.10 -11.18
C ALA A 87 -6.61 16.94 -10.55
N TRP A 88 -7.56 16.32 -11.23
CA TRP A 88 -8.88 16.02 -10.64
C TRP A 88 -8.81 14.92 -9.58
N ALA A 89 -7.94 13.93 -9.75
CA ALA A 89 -7.82 12.79 -8.85
C ALA A 89 -7.06 13.12 -7.55
N GLN A 90 -6.05 13.99 -7.62
CA GLN A 90 -5.16 14.32 -6.51
C GLN A 90 -5.88 14.61 -5.17
N PRO A 91 -6.86 15.54 -5.08
CA PRO A 91 -7.52 15.83 -3.80
C PRO A 91 -8.22 14.61 -3.19
N HIS A 92 -8.71 13.68 -4.02
CA HIS A 92 -9.34 12.45 -3.53
C HIS A 92 -8.31 11.47 -2.96
N LEU A 93 -7.14 11.33 -3.61
CA LEU A 93 -6.07 10.47 -3.14
C LEU A 93 -5.46 10.98 -1.82
N GLU A 94 -5.30 12.30 -1.68
CA GLU A 94 -4.89 12.95 -0.45
C GLU A 94 -5.90 12.72 0.68
N ASN A 95 -7.20 12.90 0.38
CA ASN A 95 -8.25 12.62 1.36
C ASN A 95 -8.29 11.15 1.79
N MET A 96 -8.06 10.22 0.85
CA MET A 96 -7.93 8.80 1.17
C MET A 96 -6.76 8.53 2.11
N SER A 97 -5.60 9.17 1.91
CA SER A 97 -4.47 9.07 2.85
C SER A 97 -4.85 9.51 4.25
N ASN A 98 -5.55 10.63 4.38
CA ASN A 98 -6.03 11.13 5.68
C ASN A 98 -6.98 10.13 6.34
N VAL A 99 -7.93 9.58 5.59
CA VAL A 99 -8.87 8.57 6.08
C VAL A 99 -8.15 7.33 6.59
N VAL A 100 -7.12 6.87 5.86
CA VAL A 100 -6.33 5.70 6.25
C VAL A 100 -5.52 5.97 7.53
N LEU A 101 -4.88 7.14 7.62
CA LEU A 101 -4.09 7.54 8.80
C LEU A 101 -4.96 7.76 10.05
N CYS A 102 -6.17 8.30 9.90
CA CYS A 102 -7.13 8.43 11.00
C CYS A 102 -7.53 7.07 11.62
N GLY A 103 -7.26 5.96 10.94
CA GLY A 103 -7.45 4.61 11.47
C GLY A 103 -6.51 4.24 12.61
N ILE A 104 -5.34 4.89 12.71
CA ILE A 104 -4.30 4.57 13.68
C ILE A 104 -4.73 5.07 15.08
N PRO A 105 -4.91 4.18 16.08
CA PRO A 105 -5.27 4.60 17.43
C PRO A 105 -4.06 5.10 18.21
N SER A 106 -4.26 6.07 19.11
CA SER A 106 -3.18 6.57 19.98
C SER A 106 -2.86 5.66 21.17
N ASN A 107 -3.85 4.88 21.65
CA ASN A 107 -3.74 3.93 22.77
C ASN A 107 -3.04 4.45 24.03
N GLY A 108 -3.18 5.75 24.32
CA GLY A 108 -2.55 6.39 25.48
C GLY A 108 -1.11 6.88 25.26
N PHE A 109 -0.57 6.75 24.04
CA PHE A 109 0.76 7.23 23.66
C PHE A 109 0.66 8.31 22.55
N PRO A 110 0.16 9.52 22.86
CA PRO A 110 -0.08 10.54 21.86
C PRO A 110 1.20 11.00 21.12
N GLY A 111 2.36 11.02 21.80
CA GLY A 111 3.63 11.39 21.17
C GLY A 111 4.11 10.36 20.14
N ASP A 112 4.07 9.07 20.48
CA ASP A 112 4.41 7.99 19.53
C ASP A 112 3.43 7.97 18.36
N HIS A 113 2.14 8.14 18.64
CA HIS A 113 1.10 8.24 17.62
C HIS A 113 1.37 9.38 16.65
N GLN A 114 1.64 10.60 17.14
CA GLN A 114 1.95 11.74 16.29
C GLN A 114 3.19 11.48 15.41
N ARG A 115 4.26 10.91 15.98
CA ARG A 115 5.46 10.56 15.22
C ARG A 115 5.17 9.54 14.12
N ILE A 116 4.42 8.49 14.43
CA ILE A 116 4.05 7.44 13.48
C ILE A 116 3.19 8.03 12.35
N VAL A 117 2.15 8.81 12.68
CA VAL A 117 1.27 9.43 11.68
C VAL A 117 2.06 10.38 10.77
N ALA A 118 2.94 11.22 11.33
CA ALA A 118 3.76 12.14 10.53
C ALA A 118 4.70 11.39 9.58
N GLN A 119 5.33 10.30 10.04
CA GLN A 119 6.19 9.46 9.22
C GLN A 119 5.41 8.84 8.04
N TYR A 120 4.26 8.23 8.31
CA TYR A 120 3.45 7.61 7.26
C TYR A 120 2.78 8.62 6.33
N GLN A 121 2.46 9.82 6.80
CA GLN A 121 1.97 10.91 5.96
C GLN A 121 2.98 11.26 4.86
N ALA A 122 4.27 11.37 5.19
CA ALA A 122 5.31 11.61 4.20
C ALA A 122 5.43 10.47 3.18
N VAL A 123 5.40 9.22 3.65
CA VAL A 123 5.42 8.02 2.79
C VAL A 123 4.22 7.98 1.86
N PHE A 124 3.03 8.31 2.36
CA PHE A 124 1.80 8.28 1.58
C PHE A 124 1.78 9.38 0.52
N HIS A 125 2.22 10.59 0.88
CA HIS A 125 2.36 11.70 -0.05
C HIS A 125 3.30 11.35 -1.20
N GLN A 126 4.50 10.83 -0.89
CA GLN A 126 5.45 10.38 -1.91
C GLN A 126 4.86 9.30 -2.83
N ARG A 127 4.06 8.37 -2.28
CA ARG A 127 3.40 7.32 -3.06
C ARG A 127 2.36 7.91 -4.02
N ILE A 128 1.56 8.88 -3.56
CA ILE A 128 0.59 9.59 -4.40
C ILE A 128 1.32 10.30 -5.56
N GLU A 129 2.36 11.07 -5.26
CA GLU A 129 3.14 11.78 -6.28
C GLU A 129 3.74 10.81 -7.30
N SER A 130 4.27 9.67 -6.84
CA SER A 130 4.80 8.62 -7.73
C SER A 130 3.72 8.09 -8.66
N VAL A 131 2.54 7.75 -8.15
CA VAL A 131 1.43 7.24 -8.96
C VAL A 131 0.99 8.27 -9.99
N LEU A 132 0.73 9.52 -9.58
CA LEU A 132 0.28 10.57 -10.49
C LEU A 132 1.33 10.85 -11.58
N ARG A 133 2.61 10.92 -11.21
CA ARG A 133 3.72 11.12 -12.14
C ARG A 133 3.86 9.98 -13.15
N GLU A 134 3.66 8.74 -12.72
CA GLU A 134 3.68 7.58 -13.63
C GLU A 134 2.57 7.68 -14.69
N ILE A 135 1.38 8.14 -14.31
CA ILE A 135 0.26 8.35 -15.24
C ILE A 135 0.60 9.45 -16.25
N GLU A 136 1.13 10.57 -15.78
CA GLU A 136 1.52 11.69 -16.65
C GLU A 136 2.62 11.28 -17.65
N ILE A 137 3.71 10.65 -17.18
CA ILE A 137 4.83 10.24 -18.03
C ILE A 137 4.44 9.13 -19.01
N GLY A 138 3.68 8.13 -18.53
CA GLY A 138 3.23 7.01 -19.35
C GLY A 138 2.39 7.44 -20.54
N TYR A 139 1.62 8.52 -20.39
CA TYR A 139 0.85 9.13 -21.47
C TYR A 139 1.71 9.95 -22.44
N VAL A 140 2.64 10.77 -21.93
CA VAL A 140 3.51 11.64 -22.76
C VAL A 140 4.38 10.86 -23.75
N ARG A 141 4.78 9.63 -23.42
CA ARG A 141 5.63 8.81 -24.31
C ARG A 141 4.88 8.13 -25.45
N GLY A 142 3.56 8.27 -25.58
CA GLY A 142 2.78 7.67 -26.68
C GLY A 142 2.77 6.13 -26.68
N THR A 143 3.44 5.49 -25.72
CA THR A 143 3.26 4.08 -25.41
C THR A 143 1.90 3.95 -24.75
N GLY A 144 0.85 3.70 -25.55
CA GLY A 144 -0.41 3.19 -25.01
C GLY A 144 -0.05 2.10 -24.01
N PHE A 145 -0.51 2.23 -22.76
CA PHE A 145 -0.12 1.37 -21.65
C PHE A 145 -0.10 -0.07 -22.14
N VAL A 146 1.11 -0.63 -22.31
CA VAL A 146 1.26 -2.00 -22.80
C VAL A 146 0.75 -2.86 -21.66
N THR A 147 -0.54 -3.20 -21.71
CA THR A 147 -1.08 -4.34 -20.99
C THR A 147 -0.16 -5.50 -21.35
N PRO A 148 0.49 -6.17 -20.39
CA PRO A 148 1.24 -7.38 -20.69
C PRO A 148 0.23 -8.38 -21.21
N ASN A 149 0.13 -8.43 -22.53
CA ASN A 149 -0.79 -9.29 -23.23
C ASN A 149 -0.35 -10.71 -22.89
N LYS A 150 -1.30 -11.49 -22.40
CA LYS A 150 -1.11 -12.86 -21.93
C LYS A 150 -0.99 -13.80 -23.13
N ALA A 151 -0.06 -13.50 -24.03
CA ALA A 151 0.16 -14.18 -25.29
C ALA A 151 1.67 -14.27 -25.53
N ASP A 152 2.30 -15.22 -24.83
CA ASP A 152 3.29 -16.15 -25.41
C ASP A 152 3.89 -16.97 -24.26
N ALA A 153 3.12 -17.98 -23.85
CA ALA A 153 3.68 -19.15 -23.18
C ALA A 153 4.37 -20.01 -24.24
N THR A 154 5.56 -19.60 -24.67
CA THR A 154 6.54 -20.54 -25.23
C THR A 154 7.51 -20.85 -24.10
N ILE A 155 7.35 -22.03 -23.51
CA ILE A 155 8.21 -22.59 -22.47
C ILE A 155 9.59 -22.86 -23.10
N PRO A 156 10.67 -22.18 -22.69
CA PRO A 156 12.02 -22.62 -22.99
C PRO A 156 12.39 -23.74 -22.01
N GLN A 157 12.89 -24.80 -22.60
CA GLN A 157 13.34 -26.04 -22.01
C GLN A 157 14.33 -25.82 -20.84
N GLU A 158 14.12 -26.59 -19.78
CA GLU A 158 14.91 -26.71 -18.55
C GLU A 158 16.42 -26.80 -18.83
N ALA A 159 17.18 -25.81 -18.37
CA ALA A 159 18.63 -25.92 -18.20
C ALA A 159 18.91 -26.08 -16.71
N GLU A 160 19.51 -27.21 -16.36
CA GLU A 160 19.90 -27.63 -15.01
C GLU A 160 20.79 -26.56 -14.33
N PRO A 161 20.48 -26.11 -13.11
CA PRO A 161 21.34 -25.17 -12.39
C PRO A 161 22.59 -25.88 -11.83
N PRO A 162 23.80 -25.33 -11.99
CA PRO A 162 25.00 -25.89 -11.38
C PRO A 162 24.94 -25.81 -9.84
N PRO A 163 25.57 -26.75 -9.12
CA PRO A 163 25.51 -26.81 -7.66
C PRO A 163 26.14 -25.57 -7.02
N LEU A 164 25.32 -24.84 -6.26
CA LEU A 164 25.74 -23.71 -5.42
C LEU A 164 26.69 -24.19 -4.31
N LYS A 165 27.93 -23.70 -4.35
CA LYS A 165 28.90 -23.87 -3.27
C LYS A 165 28.54 -22.95 -2.10
N LEU A 166 28.50 -23.52 -0.90
CA LEU A 166 28.21 -22.85 0.38
C LEU A 166 29.25 -21.80 0.83
N SER A 167 30.31 -21.54 0.06
CA SER A 167 31.42 -20.67 0.46
C SER A 167 31.23 -19.17 0.16
N ASP A 168 30.25 -18.79 -0.67
CA ASP A 168 30.13 -17.40 -1.14
C ASP A 168 29.14 -16.54 -0.32
N ALA A 169 28.56 -17.09 0.75
CA ALA A 169 27.54 -16.40 1.56
C ALA A 169 28.08 -15.48 2.68
N LEU A 170 29.41 -15.33 2.83
CA LEU A 170 29.99 -14.56 3.94
C LEU A 170 31.01 -13.53 3.46
N THR A 171 30.54 -12.52 2.72
CA THR A 171 31.26 -11.23 2.67
C THR A 171 30.26 -10.08 2.88
N LEU A 172 29.95 -9.81 4.14
CA LEU A 172 29.19 -8.65 4.59
C LEU A 172 30.04 -7.38 4.42
N LYS A 173 29.71 -6.56 3.42
CA LYS A 173 30.04 -5.13 3.37
C LYS A 173 28.79 -4.30 3.74
N PRO A 174 28.94 -3.17 4.43
CA PRO A 174 27.80 -2.37 4.90
C PRO A 174 27.31 -1.49 3.76
N THR A 175 26.23 -1.89 3.09
CA THR A 175 25.49 -1.02 2.20
C THR A 175 24.23 -0.54 2.91
N PHE A 176 24.21 0.75 3.21
CA PHE A 176 23.04 1.51 3.62
C PHE A 176 21.97 1.45 2.52
N MET A 177 21.09 0.46 2.53
CA MET A 177 19.87 0.43 1.72
C MET A 177 18.78 -0.37 2.46
N GLY A 178 17.74 0.35 2.90
CA GLY A 178 16.36 -0.14 2.99
C GLY A 178 16.14 -1.55 3.56
N MET A 179 16.63 -1.84 4.76
CA MET A 179 16.00 -2.91 5.55
C MET A 179 14.67 -2.37 6.08
N SER A 180 13.60 -2.57 5.30
CA SER A 180 12.26 -2.60 5.86
C SER A 180 12.25 -3.77 6.83
N ILE A 181 12.42 -3.49 8.12
CA ILE A 181 12.18 -4.48 9.16
C ILE A 181 10.73 -4.90 8.98
N ASP A 182 10.53 -6.17 8.63
CA ASP A 182 9.20 -6.76 8.55
C ASP A 182 8.63 -6.83 9.97
N LEU A 183 8.02 -5.72 10.40
CA LEU A 183 7.43 -5.56 11.72
C LEU A 183 6.33 -6.60 11.97
N SER A 184 5.73 -7.14 10.91
CA SER A 184 4.78 -8.26 10.98
C SER A 184 5.47 -9.57 11.37
N LYS A 185 6.65 -9.89 10.84
CA LYS A 185 7.45 -11.04 11.31
C LYS A 185 7.91 -10.88 12.75
N VAL A 186 8.34 -9.67 13.13
CA VAL A 186 8.71 -9.37 14.52
C VAL A 186 7.51 -9.58 15.45
N TRP A 187 6.31 -9.14 15.03
CA TRP A 187 5.06 -9.35 15.75
C TRP A 187 4.69 -10.83 15.91
N GLN A 188 4.79 -11.63 14.84
CA GLN A 188 4.49 -13.06 14.90
C GLN A 188 5.41 -13.83 15.87
N LEU A 189 6.72 -13.56 15.82
CA LEU A 189 7.69 -14.17 16.73
C LEU A 189 7.40 -13.80 18.20
N LEU A 190 6.93 -12.58 18.45
CA LEU A 190 6.60 -12.12 19.80
C LEU A 190 5.28 -12.69 20.32
N LEU A 191 4.27 -12.85 19.46
CA LEU A 191 3.03 -13.55 19.80
C LEU A 191 3.26 -15.04 20.08
N GLN A 192 4.25 -15.67 19.44
CA GLN A 192 4.67 -17.02 19.78
C GLN A 192 5.30 -17.04 21.19
N ARG A 193 6.20 -16.09 21.48
CA ARG A 193 6.88 -16.03 22.78
C ARG A 193 5.94 -15.79 23.97
N LEU A 194 4.96 -14.91 23.84
CA LEU A 194 3.99 -14.62 24.91
C LEU A 194 3.04 -15.80 25.19
N ARG A 195 2.71 -16.61 24.18
CA ARG A 195 1.93 -17.84 24.35
C ARG A 195 2.69 -18.92 25.13
N HIS A 196 4.01 -18.99 24.99
CA HIS A 196 4.82 -19.95 25.74
C HIS A 196 4.96 -19.59 27.23
N THR A 197 4.90 -18.32 27.60
CA THR A 197 5.06 -17.88 29.00
C THR A 197 3.82 -18.04 29.88
N GLN A 198 2.65 -18.39 29.32
CA GLN A 198 1.43 -18.62 30.13
C GLN A 198 1.19 -20.09 30.51
N HIS A 199 2.05 -21.01 30.07
CA HIS A 199 1.94 -22.45 30.34
C HIS A 199 3.14 -23.02 31.14
N SER A 200 3.87 -22.15 31.85
CA SER A 200 4.93 -22.53 32.80
C SER A 200 4.65 -21.85 34.14
#